data_AF-A0A520F338-F1
#
_entry.id   AF-A0A520F338-F1
#
_cell.length_a   1.000
_cell.length_b   1.000
_cell.length_c   1.000
_cell.angle_alpha   90.00
_cell.angle_beta   90.00
_cell.angle_gamma   90.00
#
_symmetry.space_group_name_H-M   'P 1'
#
loop_
_entity.id
_entity.type
_entity.pdbx_description
1 polymer ?
#
loop_
_entity_poly.entity_id
_entity_poly.type
_entity_poly.pdbx_seq_one_letter_code
_entity_poly.pdbx_strand_id
1 'polypeptide(L)' 'RVAPSIMMGRKEGLTTVDELEGRHVVETGALLMQRSRIIADRVGSGACAIAGLTYKLSDGRIHLQGGVGDIGELRD' A
#
# COMPACT_ATOMS: atom_id res chain seq x y z
N ARG A 1 7.88 -2.48 -9.41
CA ARG A 1 8.50 -3.81 -9.64
C ARG A 1 8.36 -4.59 -8.34
N VAL A 2 8.02 -5.88 -8.40
CA VAL A 2 7.70 -6.69 -7.20
C VAL A 2 8.95 -7.19 -6.47
N ALA A 3 9.95 -7.71 -7.21
CA ALA A 3 11.11 -8.35 -6.59
C ALA A 3 11.82 -7.51 -5.48
N PRO A 4 12.04 -6.18 -5.64
CA PRO A 4 12.66 -5.39 -4.58
C PRO A 4 11.87 -5.40 -3.26
N SER A 5 10.54 -5.28 -3.29
CA SER A 5 9.73 -5.27 -2.07
C SER A 5 9.64 -6.65 -1.44
N ILE A 6 9.72 -7.73 -2.21
CA ILE A 6 9.80 -9.10 -1.67
C ILE A 6 11.09 -9.28 -0.89
N MET A 7 12.22 -8.81 -1.43
CA MET A 7 13.50 -8.89 -0.73
C MET A 7 13.52 -8.05 0.55
N MET A 8 12.88 -6.87 0.54
CA MET A 8 12.70 -6.07 1.76
C MET A 8 11.79 -6.78 2.77
N GLY A 9 10.63 -7.27 2.34
CA GLY A 9 9.69 -7.98 3.22
C GLY A 9 10.33 -9.20 3.89
N ARG A 10 11.13 -9.98 3.16
CA ARG A 10 11.89 -11.09 3.76
C ARG A 10 12.92 -10.62 4.80
N LYS A 11 13.58 -9.48 4.58
CA LYS A 11 14.49 -8.87 5.58
C LYS A 11 13.73 -8.35 6.81
N GLU A 12 12.49 -7.92 6.62
CA GLU A 12 11.56 -7.49 7.68
C GLU A 12 10.92 -8.68 8.42
N GLY A 13 11.24 -9.92 8.04
CA GLY A 13 10.74 -11.13 8.70
C GLY A 13 9.39 -11.64 8.16
N LEU A 14 8.88 -11.07 7.06
CA LEU A 14 7.65 -11.54 6.42
C LEU A 14 7.90 -12.88 5.72
N THR A 15 6.98 -13.83 5.92
CA THR A 15 7.18 -15.23 5.50
C THR A 15 6.10 -15.74 4.57
N THR A 16 4.89 -15.19 4.65
CA THR A 16 3.74 -15.63 3.86
C THR A 16 3.59 -14.82 2.58
N VAL A 17 2.87 -15.38 1.60
CA VAL A 17 2.55 -14.68 0.36
C VAL A 17 1.68 -13.46 0.64
N ASP A 18 0.62 -13.62 1.45
CA ASP A 18 -0.30 -12.53 1.82
C ASP A 18 0.45 -11.34 2.47
N GLU A 19 1.40 -11.60 3.38
CA GLU A 19 2.24 -10.55 4.00
C GLU A 19 3.11 -9.82 2.97
N LEU A 20 3.77 -10.58 2.08
CA LEU A 20 4.66 -10.02 1.07
C LEU A 20 3.89 -9.24 -0.01
N GLU A 21 2.68 -9.67 -0.34
CA GLU A 21 1.74 -8.93 -1.20
C GLU A 21 1.32 -7.61 -0.55
N GLY A 22 0.88 -7.66 0.72
CA GLY A 22 0.53 -6.47 1.48
C GLY A 22 1.68 -5.46 1.55
N ARG A 23 2.90 -5.95 1.83
CA ARG A 23 4.11 -5.13 1.82
C ARG A 23 4.40 -4.51 0.46
N HIS A 24 4.17 -5.23 -0.64
CA HIS A 24 4.34 -4.70 -2.00
C HIS A 24 3.32 -3.61 -2.33
N VAL A 25 2.08 -3.75 -1.87
CA VAL A 25 1.04 -2.75 -2.05
C VAL A 25 1.43 -1.44 -1.37
N VAL A 26 1.86 -1.49 -0.11
CA VAL A 26 2.33 -0.31 0.64
C VAL A 26 3.54 0.34 -0.04
N GLU A 27 4.51 -0.46 -0.50
CA GLU A 27 5.67 0.05 -1.24
C GLU A 27 5.27 0.79 -2.51
N THR A 28 4.29 0.26 -3.24
CA THR A 28 3.81 0.89 -4.47
C THR A 28 3.20 2.26 -4.18
N GLY A 29 2.43 2.40 -3.09
CA GLY A 29 1.91 3.69 -2.62
C GLY A 29 3.03 4.70 -2.32
N ALA A 30 4.09 4.27 -1.62
CA ALA A 30 5.24 5.11 -1.35
C ALA A 30 5.99 5.54 -2.62
N LEU A 31 6.14 4.62 -3.59
CA LEU A 31 6.77 4.92 -4.88
C LEU A 31 5.97 5.91 -5.72
N LEU A 32 4.63 5.89 -5.65
CA LEU A 32 3.78 6.88 -6.31
C LEU A 32 4.07 8.29 -5.79
N MET A 33 4.20 8.44 -4.47
CA MET A 33 4.57 9.70 -3.84
C MET A 33 5.97 10.18 -4.26
N GLN A 34 6.95 9.27 -4.35
CA GLN A 34 8.31 9.61 -4.73
C GLN A 34 8.45 10.00 -6.21
N ARG A 35 7.62 9.44 -7.10
CA ARG A 35 7.80 9.56 -8.56
C ARG A 35 6.85 10.54 -9.22
N SER A 36 5.70 10.82 -8.62
CA SER A 36 4.72 11.73 -9.18
C SER A 36 4.54 12.95 -8.29
N ARG A 37 5.11 14.07 -8.72
CA ARG A 37 4.91 15.36 -8.04
C ARG A 37 3.44 15.77 -7.98
N ILE A 38 2.66 15.47 -9.03
CA ILE A 38 1.22 15.76 -9.07
C ILE A 38 0.47 15.02 -7.95
N ILE A 39 0.80 13.75 -7.72
CA ILE A 39 0.18 12.95 -6.66
C ILE A 39 0.66 13.48 -5.30
N ALA A 40 1.96 13.69 -5.15
CA ALA A 40 2.54 14.17 -3.89
C ALA A 40 1.97 15.52 -3.46
N ASP A 41 1.85 16.48 -4.38
CA ASP A 41 1.32 17.81 -4.10
C ASP A 41 -0.16 17.73 -3.69
N ARG A 42 -0.97 16.89 -4.35
CA ARG A 42 -2.40 16.73 -4.02
C ARG A 42 -2.63 15.98 -2.71
N VAL A 43 -1.80 14.99 -2.39
CA VAL A 43 -1.84 14.33 -1.08
C VAL A 43 -1.41 15.30 0.02
N GLY A 44 -0.34 16.08 -0.22
CA GLY A 44 0.14 17.09 0.70
C GLY A 44 -0.85 18.24 0.94
N SER A 45 -1.66 18.59 -0.06
CA SER A 45 -2.73 19.59 0.09
C SER A 45 -4.02 19.01 0.66
N GLY A 46 -4.08 17.71 0.96
CA GLY A 46 -5.30 17.02 1.42
C GLY A 46 -6.39 16.88 0.34
N ALA A 47 -6.07 17.15 -0.93
CA ALA A 47 -7.03 17.04 -2.03
C ALA A 47 -7.24 15.59 -2.50
N CYS A 48 -6.35 14.68 -2.13
CA CYS A 48 -6.51 13.24 -2.34
C CYS A 48 -5.73 12.42 -1.30
N ALA A 49 -6.00 11.12 -1.25
CA ALA A 49 -5.22 10.15 -0.50
C ALA A 49 -5.01 8.88 -1.33
N ILE A 50 -4.03 8.06 -0.92
CA ILE A 50 -3.74 6.76 -1.53
C ILE A 50 -4.14 5.67 -0.54
N ALA A 51 -5.01 4.75 -0.94
CA ALA A 51 -5.35 3.56 -0.17
C ALA A 51 -4.74 2.31 -0.83
N GLY A 52 -3.99 1.52 -0.07
CA GLY A 52 -3.41 0.25 -0.50
C GLY A 52 -4.27 -0.92 -0.04
N LEU A 53 -4.83 -1.67 -0.98
CA LEU A 53 -5.77 -2.78 -0.72
C LEU A 53 -5.26 -4.08 -1.33
N THR A 54 -5.52 -5.20 -0.65
CA THR A 54 -5.51 -6.55 -1.26
C THR A 54 -6.92 -7.11 -1.23
N TYR A 55 -7.22 -8.07 -2.10
CA TYR A 55 -8.48 -8.80 -2.07
C TYR A 55 -8.24 -10.29 -2.21
N LYS A 56 -9.03 -11.11 -1.52
CA LYS A 56 -8.95 -12.57 -1.66
C LYS A 56 -9.88 -13.04 -2.76
N LEU A 57 -9.33 -13.73 -3.76
CA LEU A 57 -10.10 -14.26 -4.89
C LEU A 57 -11.17 -15.26 -4.46
N SER A 58 -10.96 -15.99 -3.35
CA SER A 58 -11.86 -17.02 -2.86
C SER A 58 -13.18 -16.50 -2.31
N ASP A 59 -13.17 -15.30 -1.71
CA ASP A 59 -14.33 -14.75 -0.99
C ASP A 59 -14.62 -13.27 -1.32
N GLY A 60 -13.81 -12.64 -2.16
CA GLY A 60 -13.94 -11.23 -2.56
C GLY A 60 -13.65 -10.24 -1.44
N ARG A 61 -13.19 -10.68 -0.25
CA ARG A 61 -12.95 -9.77 0.88
C ARG A 61 -11.74 -8.90 0.61
N ILE A 62 -11.92 -7.60 0.83
CA ILE A 62 -10.89 -6.58 0.71
C ILE A 62 -10.23 -6.39 2.09
N HIS A 63 -8.91 -6.31 2.10
CA HIS A 63 -8.12 -6.01 3.29
C HIS A 63 -7.31 -4.75 3.02
N LEU A 64 -7.43 -3.77 3.91
CA LEU A 64 -6.59 -2.58 3.88
C LEU A 64 -5.20 -2.92 4.39
N GLN A 65 -4.19 -2.56 3.61
CA GLN A 65 -2.78 -2.78 3.93
C GLN A 65 -2.09 -1.51 4.43
N GLY A 66 -2.64 -0.34 4.10
CA GLY A 66 -2.14 0.96 4.55
C GLY A 66 -2.64 2.10 3.67
N GLY A 67 -2.26 3.32 4.01
CA GLY A 67 -2.61 4.50 3.22
C GLY A 67 -1.61 5.65 3.39
N VAL A 68 -1.66 6.59 2.44
CA VAL A 68 -0.91 7.85 2.50
C VAL A 68 -1.90 9.01 2.34
N GLY A 69 -1.87 9.95 3.30
CA GLY A 69 -2.90 10.97 3.43
C GLY A 69 -4.09 10.49 4.25
N ASP A 70 -5.10 11.35 4.38
CA ASP A 70 -6.32 11.05 5.12
C ASP A 70 -7.28 10.20 4.27
N ILE A 71 -7.50 8.95 4.70
CA ILE A 71 -8.43 8.00 4.08
C ILE A 71 -9.73 7.84 4.89
N GLY A 72 -9.94 8.70 5.89
CA GLY A 72 -11.07 8.63 6.83
C GLY A 72 -10.86 7.66 7.99
N GLU A 73 -11.86 7.57 8.86
CA GLU A 73 -11.87 6.59 9.96
C GLU A 73 -12.07 5.17 9.43
N LEU A 74 -11.13 4.29 9.75
CA LEU A 74 -11.28 2.85 9.55
C LEU A 74 -12.07 2.32 10.74
N ARG A 75 -13.34 1.99 10.51
CA ARG A 75 -14.14 1.24 11.49
C ARG A 75 -13.85 -0.24 11.31
N ASP A 76 -13.45 -0.88 12.41
CA ASP A 76 -13.32 -2.33 12.54
C ASP A 76 -14.65 -3.06 12.29
#